data_AF-A0A7V3Y0F3-F1
#
_entry.id   AF-A0A7V3Y0F3-F1
#
_cell.length_a   1.000
_cell.length_b   1.000
_cell.length_c   1.000
_cell.angle_alpha   90.00
_cell.angle_beta   90.00
_cell.angle_gamma   90.00
#
_symmetry.space_group_name_H-M   'P 1'
#
loop_
_entity.id
_entity.type
_entity.pdbx_description
1 polymer ?
#
loop_
_entity_poly.entity_id
_entity_poly.type
_entity_poly.pdbx_seq_one_letter_code
_entity_poly.pdbx_strand_id
1 'polypeptide(L)'
;VQDARRFTDKLDFITSPGYLKGGQSRYEAGLPEGTGPYRIITNMAVMGFDEETKWMTVLSINPGYSRKDVQDNCGFELKWAKKIEDTKPPTDDELRILREEVDPHRYIIGR
;
A
#
# COMPACT_ATOMS: atom_id res chain seq x y z
N VAL A 1 -8.24 -0.35 -8.90
CA VAL A 1 -8.93 0.32 -7.78
C VAL A 1 -8.89 -0.61 -6.58
N GLN A 2 -8.67 -0.07 -5.38
CA GLN A 2 -8.77 -0.81 -4.12
C GLN A 2 -10.22 -1.28 -3.91
N ASP A 3 -10.42 -2.53 -3.53
CA ASP A 3 -11.73 -3.09 -3.21
C ASP A 3 -11.62 -4.24 -2.20
N ALA A 4 -12.72 -4.50 -1.47
CA ALA A 4 -12.75 -5.45 -0.36
C ALA A 4 -12.45 -6.91 -0.76
N ARG A 5 -12.66 -7.30 -2.02
CA ARG A 5 -12.34 -8.65 -2.49
C ARG A 5 -10.85 -8.85 -2.69
N ARG A 6 -10.12 -7.77 -3.00
CA ARG A 6 -8.65 -7.78 -3.13
C ARG A 6 -7.96 -7.63 -1.78
N PHE A 7 -8.53 -6.81 -0.88
CA PHE A 7 -8.06 -6.63 0.49
C PHE A 7 -8.88 -7.49 1.44
N THR A 8 -8.70 -8.80 1.37
CA THR A 8 -9.44 -9.80 2.16
C THR A 8 -8.63 -10.26 3.39
N ASP A 9 -9.33 -10.68 4.45
CA ASP A 9 -8.72 -11.23 5.67
C ASP A 9 -8.14 -12.64 5.48
N LYS A 10 -8.61 -13.34 4.44
CA LYS A 10 -8.19 -14.68 4.09
C LYS A 10 -7.90 -14.80 2.59
N LEU A 11 -6.66 -15.17 2.28
CA LEU A 11 -6.23 -15.49 0.92
C LEU A 11 -6.53 -16.95 0.61
N ASP A 12 -6.93 -17.23 -0.63
CA ASP A 12 -7.10 -18.60 -1.14
C ASP A 12 -5.74 -19.29 -1.36
N PHE A 13 -4.74 -18.52 -1.77
CA PHE A 13 -3.40 -19.01 -2.05
C PHE A 13 -2.34 -17.92 -1.87
N ILE A 14 -1.17 -18.29 -1.35
CA ILE A 14 -0.05 -17.37 -1.13
C ILE A 14 0.99 -17.60 -2.23
N THR A 15 0.99 -16.75 -3.25
CA THR A 15 2.01 -16.76 -4.32
C THR A 15 3.32 -16.10 -3.87
N SER A 16 3.23 -15.02 -3.12
CA SER A 16 4.36 -14.24 -2.62
C SER A 16 4.22 -14.04 -1.11
N PRO A 17 5.09 -14.65 -0.28
CA PRO A 17 4.97 -14.55 1.17
C PRO A 17 5.13 -13.11 1.68
N GLY A 18 4.13 -12.63 2.42
CA GLY A 18 4.19 -11.39 3.19
C GLY A 18 4.83 -11.59 4.57
N TYR A 19 4.27 -10.92 5.59
CA TYR A 19 4.66 -11.13 7.00
C TYR A 19 3.93 -12.30 7.67
N LEU A 20 3.16 -13.08 6.93
CA LEU A 20 2.44 -14.27 7.39
C LEU A 20 1.55 -13.96 8.60
N LYS A 21 1.94 -14.39 9.81
CA LYS A 21 1.17 -14.19 11.05
C LYS A 21 1.60 -12.93 11.82
N GLY A 22 2.53 -12.14 11.26
CA GLY A 22 3.14 -10.99 11.92
C GLY A 22 4.42 -11.34 12.70
N GLY A 23 5.03 -10.33 13.32
CA GLY A 23 6.24 -10.47 14.13
C GLY A 23 7.38 -11.22 13.41
N GLN A 24 7.85 -12.31 14.02
CA GLN A 24 8.96 -13.14 13.51
C GLN A 24 8.51 -14.31 12.61
N SER A 25 7.20 -14.49 12.39
CA SER A 25 6.66 -15.68 11.73
C SER A 25 7.19 -15.89 10.30
N ARG A 26 7.58 -14.81 9.62
CA ARG A 26 8.27 -14.86 8.33
C ARG A 26 9.60 -15.62 8.43
N TYR A 27 10.40 -15.33 9.45
CA TYR A 27 11.73 -15.93 9.65
C TYR A 27 11.63 -17.35 10.20
N GLU A 28 10.66 -17.61 11.09
CA GLU A 28 10.33 -18.96 11.54
C GLU A 28 9.91 -19.89 10.39
N ALA A 29 9.31 -19.33 9.33
CA ALA A 29 8.98 -20.05 8.10
C ALA A 29 10.20 -20.25 7.16
N GLY A 30 11.40 -19.84 7.57
CA GLY A 30 12.64 -20.01 6.81
C GLY A 30 12.90 -18.96 5.73
N LEU A 31 12.15 -17.84 5.73
CA LEU A 31 12.38 -16.75 4.78
C LEU A 31 13.50 -15.81 5.28
N PRO A 32 14.27 -15.18 4.38
CA PRO A 32 15.43 -14.37 4.78
C PRO A 32 15.11 -13.23 5.75
N GLU A 33 15.98 -13.07 6.75
CA GLU A 33 15.91 -11.97 7.72
C GLU A 33 16.14 -10.60 7.08
N GLY A 34 15.57 -9.55 7.69
CA GLY A 34 15.68 -8.18 7.18
C GLY A 34 14.92 -7.93 5.88
N THR A 35 14.10 -8.88 5.43
CA THR A 35 13.27 -8.75 4.21
C THR A 35 11.78 -8.67 4.52
N GLY A 36 11.00 -8.23 3.53
CA GLY A 36 9.55 -8.28 3.59
C GLY A 36 8.88 -7.18 2.77
N PRO A 37 7.54 -7.17 2.75
CA PRO A 37 6.78 -6.08 2.15
C PRO A 37 7.12 -4.73 2.79
N TYR A 38 7.40 -3.71 1.98
CA TYR A 38 7.71 -2.37 2.48
C TYR A 38 6.49 -1.45 2.48
N ARG A 39 5.82 -1.33 1.33
CA ARG A 39 4.66 -0.44 1.13
C ARG A 39 3.63 -1.10 0.24
N ILE A 40 2.38 -0.69 0.44
CA ILE A 40 1.27 -0.94 -0.47
C ILE A 40 0.77 0.43 -0.93
N ILE A 41 0.77 0.65 -2.23
CA ILE A 41 0.32 1.91 -2.85
C ILE A 41 -0.91 1.60 -3.68
N THR A 42 -2.03 2.24 -3.35
CA THR A 42 -3.29 2.11 -4.09
C THR A 42 -3.69 3.46 -4.67
N ASN A 43 -4.80 3.49 -5.42
CA ASN A 43 -5.40 4.74 -5.85
C ASN A 43 -5.88 5.60 -4.66
N MET A 44 -6.18 4.99 -3.50
CA MET A 44 -6.78 5.68 -2.36
C MET A 44 -5.77 6.07 -1.28
N ALA A 45 -4.74 5.26 -1.03
CA ALA A 45 -3.88 5.42 0.13
C ALA A 45 -2.48 4.83 -0.07
N VAL A 46 -1.55 5.28 0.76
CA VAL A 46 -0.27 4.61 1.00
C VAL A 46 -0.32 3.91 2.35
N MET A 47 0.00 2.63 2.35
CA MET A 47 0.03 1.79 3.55
C MET A 47 1.42 1.21 3.73
N GLY A 48 1.79 0.97 4.98
CA GLY A 48 3.00 0.26 5.36
C GLY A 48 2.67 -0.85 6.35
N PHE A 49 3.68 -1.24 7.11
CA PHE A 49 3.55 -2.28 8.12
C PHE A 49 4.10 -1.74 9.43
N ASP A 50 3.37 -1.99 10.52
CA ASP A 50 3.82 -1.68 11.87
C ASP A 50 5.14 -2.41 12.18
N GLU A 51 6.07 -1.75 12.88
CA GLU A 51 7.43 -2.27 13.05
C GLU A 51 7.49 -3.51 13.94
N GLU A 52 6.63 -3.63 14.95
CA GLU A 52 6.60 -4.77 15.86
C GLU A 52 5.65 -5.86 15.36
N THR A 53 4.39 -5.49 15.16
CA THR A 53 3.32 -6.45 14.84
C THR A 53 3.37 -6.91 13.38
N LYS A 54 4.01 -6.12 12.50
CA LYS A 54 3.97 -6.29 11.04
C LYS A 54 2.56 -6.26 10.44
N TRP A 55 1.61 -5.68 11.17
CA TRP A 55 0.25 -5.50 10.67
C TRP A 55 0.21 -4.33 9.68
N MET A 56 -0.63 -4.45 8.66
CA MET A 56 -0.80 -3.40 7.67
C MET A 56 -1.41 -2.14 8.32
N THR A 57 -0.79 -0.99 8.07
CA THR A 57 -1.15 0.29 8.68
C THR A 57 -1.22 1.38 7.61
N VAL A 58 -2.33 2.12 7.56
CA VAL A 58 -2.49 3.27 6.66
C VAL A 58 -1.58 4.41 7.13
N LEU A 59 -0.76 4.93 6.22
CA LEU A 59 0.20 6.00 6.49
C LEU A 59 -0.26 7.35 5.95
N SER A 60 -0.81 7.34 4.73
CA SER A 60 -1.38 8.54 4.09
C SER A 60 -2.59 8.21 3.24
N ILE A 61 -3.43 9.21 3.03
CA ILE A 61 -4.58 9.14 2.13
C ILE A 61 -4.32 10.06 0.94
N ASN A 62 -4.63 9.57 -0.25
CA ASN A 62 -4.48 10.35 -1.47
C ASN A 62 -5.61 11.39 -1.58
N PRO A 63 -5.34 12.56 -2.18
CA PRO A 63 -6.36 13.60 -2.37
C PRO A 63 -7.64 13.06 -3.03
N GLY A 64 -8.80 13.46 -2.50
CA GLY A 64 -10.10 13.05 -3.00
C GLY A 64 -10.71 11.80 -2.36
N TYR A 65 -10.00 11.15 -1.43
CA TYR A 65 -10.53 10.04 -0.64
C TYR A 65 -10.57 10.38 0.85
N SER A 66 -11.50 9.76 1.57
CA SER A 66 -11.62 9.86 3.03
C SER A 66 -11.17 8.57 3.72
N ARG A 67 -10.97 8.64 5.05
CA ARG A 67 -10.72 7.43 5.86
C ARG A 67 -11.81 6.37 5.69
N LYS A 68 -13.06 6.82 5.56
CA LYS A 68 -14.22 5.95 5.37
C LYS A 68 -14.13 5.22 4.03
N ASP A 69 -13.76 5.91 2.95
CA ASP A 69 -13.61 5.28 1.64
C ASP A 69 -12.57 4.16 1.65
N VAL A 70 -11.42 4.41 2.30
CA VAL A 70 -10.35 3.40 2.41
C VAL A 70 -10.81 2.20 3.23
N GLN A 71 -11.52 2.42 4.35
CA GLN A 71 -12.02 1.35 5.21
C GLN A 71 -13.13 0.53 4.54
N ASP A 72 -14.09 1.19 3.89
CA ASP A 72 -15.22 0.52 3.22
C ASP A 72 -14.75 -0.34 2.03
N ASN A 73 -13.61 0.00 1.43
CA ASN A 73 -12.97 -0.75 0.35
C ASN A 73 -11.90 -1.74 0.86
N CYS A 74 -11.91 -2.08 2.14
CA CYS A 74 -11.07 -3.09 2.77
C CYS A 74 -11.95 -4.12 3.48
N GLY A 75 -11.75 -5.42 3.20
CA GLY A 75 -12.53 -6.52 3.77
C GLY A 75 -12.19 -6.85 5.23
N PHE A 76 -11.26 -6.10 5.83
CA PHE A 76 -10.85 -6.24 7.22
C PHE A 76 -10.60 -4.87 7.86
N GLU A 77 -10.57 -4.83 9.19
CA GLU A 77 -10.32 -3.61 9.95
C GLU A 77 -8.90 -3.07 9.72
N LEU A 78 -8.81 -1.81 9.29
CA LEU A 78 -7.53 -1.15 9.04
C LEU A 78 -6.96 -0.55 10.32
N LYS A 79 -5.64 -0.69 10.50
CA LYS A 79 -4.89 0.11 11.47
C LYS A 79 -4.44 1.41 10.83
N TRP A 80 -4.32 2.44 11.67
CA TRP A 80 -3.99 3.80 11.23
C TRP A 80 -2.73 4.27 11.96
N ALA A 81 -1.82 4.92 11.23
CA ALA A 81 -0.69 5.57 11.86
C ALA A 81 -1.16 6.66 12.83
N LYS A 82 -0.39 6.90 13.90
CA LYS A 82 -0.69 7.93 14.91
C LYS A 82 -0.94 9.31 14.29
N LYS A 83 -0.18 9.62 13.22
CA LYS A 83 -0.36 10.80 12.39
C LYS A 83 -0.55 10.32 10.96
N ILE A 84 -1.73 10.55 10.41
CA ILE A 84 -1.99 10.36 8.98
C ILE A 84 -1.58 11.64 8.29
N GLU A 85 -0.67 11.53 7.34
CA GLU A 85 -0.31 12.65 6.48
C GLU A 85 -1.12 12.58 5.18
N ASP A 86 -1.37 13.72 4.54
CA ASP A 86 -1.92 13.69 3.18
C ASP A 86 -0.79 13.35 2.22
N THR A 87 -1.06 12.50 1.22
CA THR A 87 -0.09 12.26 0.15
C THR A 87 0.11 13.56 -0.63
N LYS A 88 1.34 14.08 -0.63
CA LYS A 88 1.66 15.31 -1.36
C LYS A 88 1.38 15.11 -2.86
N PRO A 89 0.80 16.11 -3.55
CA PRO A 89 0.72 16.06 -4.99
C PRO A 89 2.13 16.06 -5.60
N PRO A 90 2.30 15.48 -6.81
CA PRO A 90 3.55 15.57 -7.54
C PRO A 90 3.94 17.04 -7.80
N THR A 91 5.23 17.32 -7.76
CA THR A 91 5.79 18.62 -8.11
C THR A 91 5.75 18.86 -9.63
N ASP A 92 5.87 20.12 -10.05
CA ASP A 92 5.88 20.47 -11.48
C ASP A 92 7.02 19.79 -12.24
N ASP A 93 8.20 19.66 -11.62
CA ASP A 93 9.35 18.99 -12.25
C ASP A 93 9.13 17.48 -12.38
N GLU A 94 8.57 16.81 -11.35
CA GLU A 94 8.20 15.40 -11.42
C GLU A 94 7.16 15.15 -12.52
N LEU A 95 6.18 16.06 -12.67
CA LEU A 95 5.18 15.97 -13.72
C LEU A 95 5.78 16.19 -15.12
N ARG A 96 6.72 17.12 -15.26
CA ARG A 96 7.45 17.37 -16.52
C ARG A 96 8.23 16.12 -16.92
N ILE A 97 9.06 15.58 -16.03
CA ILE A 97 9.84 14.35 -16.27
C ILE A 97 8.90 13.21 -16.66
N LEU A 98 7.81 13.00 -15.91
CA LEU A 98 6.86 11.92 -16.20
C LEU A 98 6.23 12.06 -17.59
N ARG A 99 5.81 13.26 -17.98
CA ARG A 99 5.03 13.52 -19.19
C ARG A 99 5.86 13.74 -20.45
N GLU A 100 7.13 14.13 -20.31
CA GLU A 100 7.98 14.51 -21.45
C GLU A 100 9.17 13.56 -21.65
N GLU A 101 9.64 12.89 -20.60
CA GLU A 101 10.84 12.03 -20.67
C GLU A 101 10.51 10.55 -20.42
N VAL A 102 9.73 10.23 -19.39
CA VAL A 102 9.44 8.84 -18.99
C VAL A 102 8.31 8.22 -19.80
N ASP A 103 7.19 8.91 -19.95
CA ASP A 103 6.03 8.44 -20.73
C ASP A 103 5.49 9.50 -21.71
N PRO A 104 6.33 10.01 -22.65
CA PRO A 104 5.94 11.05 -23.59
C PRO A 104 4.78 10.65 -24.52
N HIS A 105 4.66 9.36 -24.82
CA HIS A 105 3.60 8.81 -25.66
C HIS A 105 2.36 8.38 -24.87
N ARG A 106 2.36 8.57 -23.54
CA ARG A 106 1.25 8.30 -22.63
C ARG A 106 0.73 6.85 -22.66
N TYR A 107 1.62 5.88 -22.80
CA TYR A 107 1.23 4.46 -22.80
C TYR A 107 0.69 4.01 -21.45
N ILE A 108 1.15 4.63 -20.36
CA ILE A 108 0.77 4.32 -18.98
C ILE A 108 -0.15 5.40 -18.42
N ILE A 109 0.25 6.68 -18.52
CA ILE A 109 -0.50 7.80 -17.91
C ILE A 109 -1.71 8.27 -18.73
N GLY A 110 -1.91 7.74 -19.96
CA GLY A 110 -3.01 8.10 -20.86
C GLY A 110 -4.21 7.14 -20.83
N ARG A 111 -4.15 6.08 -20.01
CA ARG A 111 -5.22 5.09 -19.83
C ARG A 111 -6.17 5.49 -18.72
#